data_AF-A0A2S6APU7-F1
#
_entry.id   AF-A0A2S6APU7-F1
#
_cell.length_a   1.000
_cell.length_b   1.000
_cell.length_c   1.000
_cell.angle_alpha   90.00
_cell.angle_beta   90.00
_cell.angle_gamma   90.00
#
_symmetry.space_group_name_H-M   'P 1'
#
loop_
_entity.id
_entity.type
_entity.pdbx_description
1 polymer ?
#
loop_
_entity_poly.entity_id
_entity_poly.type
_entity_poly.pdbx_seq_one_letter_code
_entity_poly.pdbx_strand_id
1 'polypeptide(L)'
;MTAEVDPRLDELTQQLSALRTHLGQIRRKRMDVEKTTPSPAPLVAAAQQAYRDRDAVVSPTLEELRGRADALATELAKSWASADNIRWILFRLRETGVAQTLSAAVRSNLALVQEELDREAALRAEISEDLSRRDVVGFTVPAPLHVHKSVGGE
;
A
#
# COMPACT_ATOMS: atom_id res chain seq x y z
N MET A 1 -38.50 32.59 -40.78
CA MET A 1 -38.97 32.37 -39.40
C MET A 1 -37.73 32.11 -38.54
N THR A 2 -37.17 33.17 -37.97
CA THR A 2 -36.02 33.10 -37.08
C THR A 2 -36.49 32.56 -35.74
N ALA A 3 -35.97 31.39 -35.33
CA ALA A 3 -36.25 30.83 -34.02
C ALA A 3 -35.76 31.83 -32.96
N GLU A 4 -36.67 32.33 -32.12
CA GLU A 4 -36.32 33.07 -30.92
C GLU A 4 -35.53 32.12 -30.01
N VAL A 5 -34.22 32.37 -29.90
CA VAL A 5 -33.34 31.67 -28.96
C VAL A 5 -33.74 32.14 -27.56
N ASP A 6 -34.11 31.21 -26.69
CA ASP A 6 -34.50 31.49 -25.30
C ASP A 6 -33.32 32.18 -24.59
N PRO A 7 -33.47 33.44 -24.12
CA PRO A 7 -32.40 34.21 -23.50
C PRO A 7 -31.81 33.53 -22.25
N ARG A 8 -32.53 32.57 -21.65
CA ARG A 8 -32.02 31.75 -20.53
C ARG A 8 -30.96 30.74 -20.96
N LEU A 9 -30.98 30.26 -22.21
CA LEU A 9 -29.96 29.36 -22.74
C LEU A 9 -28.63 30.10 -22.92
N ASP A 10 -28.67 31.36 -23.34
CA ASP A 10 -27.49 32.21 -23.47
C ASP A 10 -26.88 32.51 -22.10
N GLU A 11 -27.72 32.81 -21.10
CA GLU A 11 -27.28 33.03 -19.73
C GLU A 11 -26.64 31.77 -19.10
N LEU A 12 -27.27 30.60 -19.27
CA LEU A 12 -26.72 29.32 -18.78
C LEU A 12 -25.41 28.95 -19.50
N THR A 13 -25.30 29.25 -20.79
CA THR A 13 -24.08 29.02 -21.56
C THR A 13 -22.94 29.91 -21.08
N GLN A 14 -23.24 31.18 -20.77
CA GLN A 14 -22.28 32.11 -20.16
C GLN A 14 -21.85 31.63 -18.78
N GLN A 15 -22.79 31.20 -17.93
CA GLN A 15 -22.48 30.66 -16.60
C GLN A 15 -21.61 29.38 -16.69
N LEU A 16 -21.91 28.47 -17.62
CA LEU A 16 -21.08 27.29 -17.87
C LEU A 16 -19.66 27.66 -18.35
N SER A 17 -19.54 28.67 -19.21
CA SER A 17 -18.25 29.16 -19.69
C SER A 17 -17.43 29.78 -18.55
N ALA A 18 -18.09 30.53 -17.67
CA ALA A 18 -17.47 31.13 -16.49
C ALA A 18 -17.00 30.04 -15.51
N LEU A 19 -17.83 29.04 -15.23
CA LEU A 19 -17.48 27.91 -14.37
C LEU A 19 -16.33 27.08 -14.94
N ARG A 20 -16.32 26.81 -16.25
CA ARG A 20 -15.20 26.12 -16.92
C ARG A 20 -13.89 26.90 -16.82
N THR A 21 -13.97 28.22 -16.98
CA THR A 21 -12.81 29.11 -16.83
C THR A 21 -12.30 29.09 -15.38
N HIS A 22 -13.21 29.17 -14.42
CA HIS A 22 -12.88 29.12 -12.99
C HIS A 22 -12.24 27.78 -12.60
N LEU A 23 -12.78 26.66 -13.09
CA LEU A 23 -12.19 25.32 -12.94
C LEU A 23 -10.78 25.24 -13.56
N GLY A 24 -10.59 25.82 -14.74
CA GLY A 24 -9.29 25.88 -15.40
C GLY A 24 -8.25 26.72 -14.63
N GLN A 25 -8.69 27.77 -13.94
CA GLN A 25 -7.84 28.58 -13.06
C GLN A 25 -7.48 27.83 -11.77
N ILE A 26 -8.44 27.14 -11.14
CA ILE A 26 -8.18 26.33 -9.94
C ILE A 26 -7.20 25.20 -10.25
N ARG A 27 -7.36 24.50 -11.39
CA ARG A 27 -6.43 23.45 -11.81
C ARG A 27 -5.01 23.98 -12.03
N ARG A 28 -4.86 25.15 -12.67
CA ARG A 28 -3.55 25.78 -12.86
C ARG A 28 -2.92 26.17 -11.53
N LYS A 29 -3.66 26.84 -10.65
CA LYS A 29 -3.19 27.18 -9.28
C LYS A 29 -2.75 25.93 -8.51
N ARG A 30 -3.51 24.83 -8.62
CA ARG A 30 -3.14 23.55 -8.01
C ARG A 30 -1.81 23.02 -8.55
N MET A 31 -1.65 22.96 -9.89
CA MET A 31 -0.39 22.49 -10.49
C MET A 31 0.80 23.40 -10.16
N ASP A 32 0.59 24.70 -10.10
CA ASP A 32 1.66 25.65 -9.76
C ASP A 32 2.11 25.47 -8.30
N VAL A 33 1.16 25.30 -7.38
CA VAL A 33 1.44 24.96 -5.97
C VAL A 33 2.15 23.61 -5.85
N GLU A 34 1.69 22.59 -6.58
CA GLU A 34 2.33 21.26 -6.61
C GLU A 34 3.76 21.31 -7.18
N LYS A 35 4.03 22.19 -8.16
CA LYS A 35 5.38 22.39 -8.74
C LYS A 35 6.32 23.17 -7.83
N THR A 36 5.82 24.10 -7.04
CA THR A 36 6.65 24.93 -6.13
C THR A 36 6.89 24.28 -4.77
N THR A 37 6.16 23.22 -4.44
CA THR A 37 6.31 22.53 -3.15
C THR A 37 7.37 21.42 -3.27
N PRO A 38 8.50 21.50 -2.54
CA PRO A 38 9.50 20.46 -2.57
C PRO A 38 8.93 19.21 -1.86
N SER A 39 8.70 18.17 -2.65
CA SER A 39 7.98 16.93 -2.32
C SER A 39 6.45 17.08 -2.17
N PRO A 40 5.65 16.37 -2.97
CA PRO A 40 4.20 16.31 -2.80
C PRO A 40 3.76 15.50 -1.56
N ALA A 41 4.67 14.74 -0.94
CA ALA A 41 4.35 13.85 0.17
C ALA A 41 3.74 14.56 1.40
N PRO A 42 4.25 15.72 1.86
CA PRO A 42 3.65 16.44 2.98
C PRO A 42 2.25 16.98 2.67
N LEU A 43 1.98 17.39 1.42
CA LEU A 43 0.65 17.85 1.00
C LEU A 43 -0.34 16.70 0.92
N VAL A 44 0.09 15.55 0.39
CA VAL A 44 -0.74 14.33 0.36
C VAL A 44 -1.06 13.88 1.78
N ALA A 45 -0.07 13.87 2.68
CA ALA A 45 -0.27 13.54 4.09
C ALA A 45 -1.22 14.51 4.79
N ALA A 46 -1.07 15.82 4.57
CA ALA A 46 -1.96 16.84 5.14
C ALA A 46 -3.39 16.72 4.60
N ALA A 47 -3.57 16.44 3.32
CA ALA A 47 -4.89 16.21 2.72
C ALA A 47 -5.55 14.94 3.28
N GLN A 48 -4.80 13.84 3.40
CA GLN A 48 -5.28 12.61 4.03
C GLN A 48 -5.69 12.86 5.49
N GLN A 49 -4.89 13.61 6.25
CA GLN A 49 -5.22 13.96 7.62
C GLN A 49 -6.50 14.82 7.70
N ALA A 50 -6.65 15.83 6.84
CA ALA A 50 -7.86 16.65 6.79
C ALA A 50 -9.11 15.84 6.43
N TYR A 51 -8.99 14.84 5.54
CA TYR A 51 -10.08 13.89 5.27
C TYR A 51 -10.39 13.01 6.47
N ARG A 52 -9.38 12.53 7.21
CA ARG A 52 -9.56 11.76 8.44
C ARG A 52 -10.28 12.57 9.50
N ASP A 53 -9.82 13.80 9.76
CA ASP A 53 -10.43 14.69 10.76
C ASP A 53 -11.90 14.98 10.42
N ARG A 54 -12.20 15.20 9.13
CA ARG A 54 -13.58 15.36 8.65
C ARG A 54 -14.41 14.10 8.89
N ASP A 55 -13.90 12.93 8.53
CA ASP A 55 -14.62 11.67 8.65
C ASP A 55 -14.81 11.25 10.12
N ALA A 56 -13.85 11.54 11.01
CA ALA A 56 -13.93 11.28 12.45
C ALA A 56 -15.04 12.11 13.12
N VAL A 57 -15.25 13.35 12.65
CA VAL A 57 -16.36 14.21 13.09
C VAL A 57 -17.71 13.70 12.56
N VAL A 58 -17.74 13.09 11.36
CA VAL A 58 -18.97 12.66 10.67
C VAL A 58 -19.39 11.23 11.07
N SER A 59 -18.46 10.34 11.43
CA SER A 59 -18.75 8.96 11.81
C SER A 59 -17.67 8.36 12.74
N PRO A 60 -17.89 8.37 14.07
CA PRO A 60 -16.94 7.81 15.04
C PRO A 60 -16.58 6.34 14.81
N THR A 61 -17.51 5.57 14.26
CA THR A 61 -17.31 4.15 13.91
C THR A 61 -16.27 3.95 12.80
N LEU A 62 -16.11 4.91 11.88
CA LEU A 62 -15.08 4.82 10.84
C LEU A 62 -13.68 4.98 11.44
N GLU A 63 -13.51 5.87 12.43
CA GLU A 63 -12.22 6.08 13.08
C GLU A 63 -11.81 4.87 13.93
N GLU A 64 -12.76 4.26 14.64
CA GLU A 64 -12.51 3.02 15.37
C GLU A 64 -12.09 1.87 14.43
N LEU A 65 -12.79 1.70 13.30
CA LEU A 65 -12.44 0.68 12.31
C LEU A 65 -11.07 0.94 11.69
N ARG A 66 -10.69 2.20 11.43
CA ARG A 66 -9.36 2.57 10.96
C ARG A 66 -8.28 2.25 11.99
N GLY A 67 -8.49 2.64 13.25
CA GLY A 67 -7.55 2.32 14.33
C GLY A 67 -7.34 0.81 14.48
N ARG A 68 -8.41 0.01 14.35
CA ARG A 68 -8.31 -1.45 14.36
C ARG A 68 -7.56 -1.99 13.14
N ALA A 69 -7.81 -1.43 11.95
CA ALA A 69 -7.10 -1.80 10.73
C ALA A 69 -5.59 -1.52 10.84
N ASP A 70 -5.21 -0.34 11.34
CA ASP A 70 -3.80 0.04 11.54
C ASP A 70 -3.10 -0.85 12.58
N ALA A 71 -3.79 -1.19 13.67
CA ALA A 71 -3.30 -2.13 14.67
C ALA A 71 -3.06 -3.52 14.06
N LEU A 72 -4.01 -4.04 13.27
CA LEU A 72 -3.87 -5.31 12.58
C LEU A 72 -2.73 -5.29 11.55
N ALA A 73 -2.60 -4.20 10.79
CA ALA A 73 -1.51 -4.02 9.82
C ALA A 73 -0.14 -4.08 10.53
N THR A 74 -0.04 -3.45 11.70
CA THR A 74 1.19 -3.45 12.50
C THR A 74 1.54 -4.85 13.02
N GLU A 75 0.57 -5.59 13.54
CA GLU A 75 0.80 -6.96 14.03
C GLU A 75 1.15 -7.91 12.88
N LEU A 76 0.50 -7.76 11.73
CA LEU A 76 0.83 -8.52 10.52
C LEU A 76 2.27 -8.27 10.09
N ALA A 77 2.71 -7.00 10.07
CA ALA A 77 4.08 -6.61 9.74
C ALA A 77 5.13 -7.23 10.69
N LYS A 78 4.83 -7.34 11.99
CA LYS A 78 5.70 -8.02 12.96
C LYS A 78 5.80 -9.52 12.72
N SER A 79 4.67 -10.17 12.40
CA SER A 79 4.64 -11.61 12.08
C SER A 79 5.50 -11.92 10.85
N TRP A 80 5.32 -11.10 9.82
CA TRP A 80 6.11 -11.05 8.61
C TRP A 80 7.61 -10.88 8.82
N ALA A 81 8.03 -9.89 9.61
CA ALA A 81 9.44 -9.72 9.97
C ALA A 81 10.01 -10.94 10.71
N SER A 82 9.18 -11.57 11.55
CA SER A 82 9.57 -12.79 12.28
C SER A 82 9.79 -13.97 11.32
N ALA A 83 8.90 -14.16 10.34
CA ALA A 83 9.05 -15.17 9.30
C ALA A 83 10.33 -14.95 8.48
N ASP A 84 10.61 -13.71 8.08
CA ASP A 84 11.82 -13.36 7.34
C ASP A 84 13.11 -13.58 8.16
N ASN A 85 13.07 -13.33 9.47
CA ASN A 85 14.17 -13.68 10.37
C ASN A 85 14.40 -15.20 10.43
N ILE A 86 13.34 -16.01 10.52
CA ILE A 86 13.45 -17.47 10.51
C ILE A 86 14.04 -17.95 9.17
N ARG A 87 13.59 -17.42 8.03
CA ARG A 87 14.18 -17.71 6.71
C ARG A 87 15.68 -17.45 6.69
N TRP A 88 16.10 -16.30 7.22
CA TRP A 88 17.52 -15.94 7.28
C TRP A 88 18.33 -16.91 8.16
N ILE A 89 17.79 -17.31 9.32
CA ILE A 89 18.42 -18.29 10.20
C ILE A 89 18.56 -19.66 9.50
N LEU A 90 17.50 -20.14 8.85
CA LEU A 90 17.53 -21.41 8.11
C LEU A 90 18.56 -21.37 6.98
N PHE A 91 18.60 -20.28 6.23
CA PHE A 91 19.63 -20.07 5.21
C PHE A 91 21.04 -20.14 5.82
N ARG A 92 21.28 -19.44 6.93
CA ARG A 92 22.58 -19.47 7.63
C ARG A 92 22.95 -20.87 8.10
N LEU A 93 22.01 -21.63 8.65
CA LEU A 93 22.25 -23.01 9.09
C LEU A 93 22.63 -23.94 7.93
N ARG A 94 22.05 -23.70 6.75
CA ARG A 94 22.38 -24.44 5.53
C ARG A 94 23.76 -24.07 4.99
N GLU A 95 24.05 -22.78 4.86
CA GLU A 95 25.34 -22.29 4.30
C GLU A 95 26.53 -22.66 5.18
N THR A 96 26.34 -22.72 6.50
CA THR A 96 27.41 -23.06 7.45
C THR A 96 27.67 -24.57 7.59
N GLY A 97 26.89 -25.42 6.91
CA GLY A 97 27.03 -26.87 7.05
C GLY A 97 26.50 -27.45 8.38
N VAL A 98 25.98 -26.59 9.27
CA VAL A 98 25.49 -27.02 10.60
C VAL A 98 24.24 -27.88 10.44
N ALA A 99 23.38 -27.59 9.47
CA ALA A 99 22.17 -28.38 9.24
C ALA A 99 22.45 -29.88 9.00
N GLN A 100 23.60 -30.22 8.41
CA GLN A 100 24.00 -31.59 8.11
C GLN A 100 24.47 -32.36 9.35
N THR A 101 24.97 -31.67 10.38
CA THR A 101 25.46 -32.30 11.62
C THR A 101 24.34 -32.54 12.64
N LEU A 102 23.15 -31.97 12.44
CA LEU A 102 21.98 -32.14 13.30
C LEU A 102 21.40 -33.55 13.18
N SER A 103 20.61 -33.97 14.17
CA SER A 103 19.91 -35.26 14.12
C SER A 103 18.87 -35.31 13.00
N ALA A 104 18.50 -36.51 12.56
CA ALA A 104 17.49 -36.70 11.52
C ALA A 104 16.14 -36.06 11.89
N ALA A 105 15.74 -36.16 13.17
CA ALA A 105 14.53 -35.53 13.68
C ALA A 105 14.56 -34.00 13.56
N VAL A 106 15.69 -33.38 13.92
CA VAL A 106 15.84 -31.92 13.80
C VAL A 106 15.81 -31.49 12.33
N ARG A 107 16.50 -32.20 11.44
CA ARG A 107 16.45 -31.89 10.00
C ARG A 107 15.05 -32.01 9.43
N SER A 108 14.27 -33.01 9.85
CA SER A 108 12.87 -33.15 9.46
C SER A 108 12.04 -31.94 9.92
N ASN A 109 12.23 -31.48 11.15
CA ASN A 109 11.54 -30.29 11.66
C ASN A 109 11.95 -29.02 10.88
N LEU A 110 13.24 -28.86 10.56
CA LEU A 110 13.69 -27.72 9.75
C LEU A 110 13.07 -27.73 8.34
N ALA A 111 12.89 -28.92 7.74
CA ALA A 111 12.21 -29.04 6.45
C ALA A 111 10.73 -28.65 6.54
N LEU A 112 10.02 -29.05 7.60
CA LEU A 112 8.64 -28.62 7.85
C LEU A 112 8.55 -27.10 8.03
N VAL A 113 9.46 -26.50 8.81
CA VAL A 113 9.50 -25.03 8.97
C VAL A 113 9.75 -24.33 7.64
N GLN A 114 10.64 -24.87 6.79
CA GLN A 114 10.87 -24.32 5.45
C GLN A 114 9.60 -24.38 4.59
N GLU A 115 8.86 -25.50 4.62
CA GLU A 115 7.61 -25.63 3.88
C GLU A 115 6.55 -24.62 4.35
N GLU A 116 6.40 -24.42 5.66
CA GLU A 116 5.47 -23.41 6.19
C GLU A 116 5.88 -21.99 5.80
N LEU A 117 7.18 -21.69 5.76
CA LEU A 117 7.68 -20.42 5.25
C LEU A 117 7.39 -20.27 3.75
N ASP A 118 7.53 -21.32 2.95
CA ASP A 118 7.23 -21.23 1.52
C ASP A 118 5.72 -20.97 1.29
N ARG A 119 4.84 -21.60 2.09
CA ARG A 119 3.40 -21.30 2.08
C ARG A 119 3.10 -19.87 2.51
N GLU A 120 3.76 -19.36 3.56
CA GLU A 120 3.60 -17.96 3.99
C GLU A 120 4.01 -17.00 2.88
N ALA A 121 5.10 -17.27 2.16
CA ALA A 121 5.54 -16.45 1.04
C ALA A 121 4.49 -16.41 -0.09
N ALA A 122 3.87 -17.55 -0.40
CA ALA A 122 2.79 -17.63 -1.39
C ALA A 122 1.56 -16.81 -0.94
N LEU A 123 1.11 -17.00 0.31
CA LEU A 123 -0.01 -16.23 0.87
C LEU A 123 0.25 -14.73 0.84
N ARG A 124 1.47 -14.30 1.16
CA ARG A 124 1.87 -12.90 1.12
C ARG A 124 1.79 -12.32 -0.29
N ALA A 125 2.19 -13.08 -1.31
CA ALA A 125 2.03 -12.69 -2.71
C ALA A 125 0.54 -12.59 -3.11
N GLU A 126 -0.28 -13.57 -2.72
CA GLU A 126 -1.72 -13.56 -2.97
C GLU A 126 -2.42 -12.35 -2.34
N ILE A 127 -2.08 -12.02 -1.08
CA ILE A 127 -2.62 -10.84 -0.39
C ILE A 127 -2.20 -9.56 -1.10
N SER A 128 -0.93 -9.45 -1.52
CA SER A 128 -0.44 -8.30 -2.27
C SER A 128 -1.21 -8.10 -3.58
N GLU A 129 -1.46 -9.19 -4.30
CA GLU A 129 -2.24 -9.18 -5.55
C GLU A 129 -3.71 -8.84 -5.31
N ASP A 130 -4.35 -9.41 -4.28
CA ASP A 130 -5.75 -9.13 -3.96
C ASP A 130 -5.94 -7.66 -3.55
N LEU A 131 -5.04 -7.11 -2.74
CA LEU A 131 -5.08 -5.69 -2.38
C LEU A 131 -4.86 -4.76 -3.57
N SER A 132 -3.96 -5.14 -4.49
CA SER A 132 -3.74 -4.40 -5.73
C SER A 132 -4.98 -4.44 -6.63
N ARG A 133 -5.65 -5.60 -6.75
CA ARG A 133 -6.89 -5.76 -7.51
C ARG A 133 -8.05 -4.93 -6.95
N ARG A 134 -8.07 -4.72 -5.64
CA ARG A 134 -9.10 -3.94 -4.93
C ARG A 134 -8.78 -2.44 -4.83
N ASP A 135 -7.67 -1.99 -5.41
CA ASP A 135 -7.21 -0.59 -5.35
C ASP A 135 -7.07 -0.08 -3.90
N VAL A 136 -6.62 -0.95 -2.98
CA VAL A 136 -6.42 -0.58 -1.57
C VAL A 136 -5.12 0.19 -1.45
N VAL A 137 -5.22 1.51 -1.39
CA VAL A 137 -4.08 2.42 -1.20
C VAL A 137 -3.72 2.55 0.29
N GLY A 138 -2.44 2.42 0.62
CA GLY A 138 -1.91 2.67 1.97
C GLY A 138 -1.60 1.42 2.81
N PHE A 139 -1.94 0.23 2.32
CA PHE A 139 -1.52 -1.02 2.92
C PHE A 139 -0.45 -1.69 2.05
N THR A 140 0.80 -1.67 2.51
CA THR A 140 1.92 -2.26 1.78
C THR A 140 2.23 -3.64 2.31
N VAL A 141 2.10 -4.65 1.46
CA VAL A 141 2.58 -6.01 1.74
C VAL A 141 4.04 -6.09 1.27
N PRO A 142 5.03 -6.24 2.16
CA PRO A 142 6.42 -6.38 1.75
C PRO A 142 6.63 -7.75 1.09
N ALA A 143 7.50 -7.79 0.08
CA ALA A 143 7.90 -9.04 -0.54
C ALA A 143 8.64 -9.94 0.47
N PRO A 144 8.46 -11.28 0.40
CA PRO A 144 9.25 -12.22 1.20
C PRO A 144 10.74 -12.04 1.01
N LEU A 145 11.53 -12.27 2.07
CA LEU A 145 12.99 -12.25 1.96
C LEU A 145 13.46 -13.35 0.99
N HIS A 146 13.96 -12.95 -0.17
CA HIS A 146 14.62 -13.86 -1.11
C HIS A 146 16.07 -14.08 -0.70
N VAL A 147 16.36 -15.24 -0.13
CA VAL A 147 17.73 -15.64 0.19
C VAL A 147 18.30 -16.41 -1.00
N HIS A 148 19.06 -15.71 -1.86
CA HIS A 148 19.69 -16.33 -3.02
C HIS A 148 20.72 -17.38 -2.59
N LYS A 149 20.78 -18.51 -3.29
CA LYS A 149 21.91 -19.44 -3.21
C LYS A 149 23.18 -18.65 -3.51
N SER A 150 24.18 -18.74 -2.64
CA SER A 150 25.54 -18.42 -3.05
C SER A 150 25.83 -19.32 -4.25
N VAL A 151 25.96 -18.72 -5.44
CA VAL A 151 26.53 -19.42 -6.58
C VAL A 151 27.99 -19.61 -6.19
N GLY A 152 28.30 -20.80 -5.66
CA GLY A 152 29.68 -21.24 -5.51
C GLY A 152 30.32 -21.14 -6.89
N GLY A 153 31.21 -20.16 -7.05
CA GLY A 153 32.16 -20.15 -8.15
C GLY A 153 33.07 -21.34 -7.95
N GLU A 154 32.91 -22.34 -8.82
CA GLU A 154 33.97 -23.28 -9.17
C GLU A 154 35.13 -22.54 -9.87
#